data_AF-A0A183MDF3-F1
#
_entry.id   AF-A0A183MDF3-F1
#
_cell.length_a   1.000
_cell.length_b   1.000
_cell.length_c   1.000
_cell.angle_alpha   90.00
_cell.angle_beta   90.00
_cell.angle_gamma   90.00
#
_symmetry.space_group_name_H-M   'P 1'
#
loop_
_entity.id
_entity.type
_entity.pdbx_description
1 polymer ?
#
loop_
_entity_poly.entity_id
_entity_poly.type
_entity_poly.pdbx_seq_one_letter_code
_entity_poly.pdbx_strand_id
1 'polypeptide(L)'
;MAGTYTNFEIVRLREKLYPIDQLEVKGTVSNFQWEPCGTRFAFLQSVTSGKLSIAIYDVSRGTNVREVTVLDLASPRTNDLRWSSKGGIIVTAGLRR
;
A
#
# COMPACT_ATOMS: atom_id res chain seq x y z
N MET A 1 -9.68 -0.58 -23.72
CA MET A 1 -10.21 0.01 -22.48
C MET A 1 -9.03 0.49 -21.66
N ALA A 2 -8.95 1.79 -21.37
CA ALA A 2 -7.84 2.34 -20.60
C ALA A 2 -7.87 1.75 -19.18
N GLY A 3 -6.77 1.13 -18.75
CA GLY A 3 -6.63 0.67 -17.37
C GLY A 3 -6.63 1.87 -16.42
N THR A 4 -7.22 1.72 -15.24
CA THR A 4 -7.06 2.70 -14.17
C THR A 4 -5.64 2.59 -13.62
N TYR A 5 -4.97 3.74 -13.45
CA TYR A 5 -3.67 3.83 -12.81
C TYR A 5 -3.77 4.80 -11.63
N THR A 6 -3.06 4.49 -10.56
CA THR A 6 -2.91 5.36 -9.39
C THR A 6 -1.43 5.67 -9.21
N ASN A 7 -1.07 6.95 -9.15
CA ASN A 7 0.31 7.37 -8.87
C ASN A 7 0.41 7.85 -7.42
N PHE A 8 1.34 7.26 -6.67
CA PHE A 8 1.72 7.73 -5.34
C PHE A 8 2.94 8.64 -5.43
N GLU A 9 2.82 9.84 -4.85
CA GLU A 9 3.94 10.74 -4.62
C GLU A 9 4.32 10.70 -3.13
N ILE A 10 5.44 10.06 -2.81
CA ILE A 10 5.90 9.88 -1.44
C ILE A 10 6.97 10.93 -1.15
N VAL A 11 6.60 11.95 -0.37
CA VAL A 11 7.48 13.05 0.01
C VAL A 11 8.30 12.69 1.25
N ARG A 12 9.62 12.65 1.13
CA ARG A 12 10.54 12.30 2.22
C ARG A 12 10.85 13.50 3.11
N LEU A 13 9.94 13.80 4.03
CA LEU A 13 10.04 14.98 4.92
C LEU A 13 11.29 14.99 5.83
N ARG A 14 11.91 13.83 6.08
CA ARG A 14 13.11 13.70 6.93
C ARG A 14 14.43 13.79 6.15
N GLU A 15 14.38 13.94 4.84
CA GLU A 15 15.56 14.02 3.98
C GLU A 15 15.74 15.45 3.43
N LYS A 16 16.99 15.83 3.15
CA LYS A 16 17.32 17.18 2.66
C LYS A 16 16.66 17.39 1.29
N LEU A 17 16.07 18.57 1.08
CA LEU A 17 15.36 18.94 -0.15
C LEU A 17 14.05 18.19 -0.40
N TYR A 18 13.56 17.41 0.57
CA TYR A 18 12.27 16.72 0.50
C TYR A 18 12.06 15.92 -0.80
N PRO A 19 12.97 14.99 -1.12
CA PRO A 19 12.86 14.21 -2.35
C PRO A 19 11.50 13.51 -2.44
N ILE A 20 10.98 13.44 -3.65
CA ILE A 20 9.68 12.83 -3.95
C ILE A 20 9.95 11.54 -4.70
N ASP A 21 9.56 10.42 -4.12
CA ASP A 21 9.51 9.16 -4.84
C ASP A 21 8.17 9.00 -5.55
N GLN A 22 8.20 8.40 -6.73
CA GLN A 22 6.99 8.04 -7.47
C GLN A 22 6.80 6.52 -7.49
N LEU A 23 5.58 6.08 -7.22
CA LEU A 23 5.17 4.69 -7.35
C LEU A 23 3.87 4.62 -8.15
N GLU A 24 3.95 4.05 -9.36
CA GLU A 24 2.78 3.79 -10.20
C GLU A 24 2.17 2.42 -9.88
N VAL A 25 0.87 2.41 -9.62
CA VAL A 25 0.07 1.21 -9.37
C VAL A 25 -0.96 1.04 -10.48
N LYS A 26 -0.97 -0.15 -11.10
CA LYS A 26 -1.93 -0.52 -12.16
C LYS A 26 -3.22 -1.03 -11.53
N GLY A 27 -4.16 -0.15 -11.26
CA GLY A 27 -5.47 -0.50 -10.73
C GLY A 27 -6.03 0.57 -9.82
N THR A 28 -7.08 0.22 -9.10
CA THR A 28 -7.64 1.06 -8.04
C THR A 28 -6.94 0.75 -6.72
N VAL A 29 -6.69 1.79 -5.93
CA VAL A 29 -6.12 1.69 -4.59
C VAL A 29 -7.18 2.11 -3.57
N SER A 30 -7.28 1.37 -2.47
CA SER A 30 -8.09 1.77 -1.31
C SER A 30 -7.37 1.43 0.01
N ASN A 31 -7.83 2.04 1.09
CA ASN A 31 -7.38 1.76 2.45
C ASN A 31 -5.86 1.80 2.66
N PHE A 32 -5.21 2.86 2.18
CA PHE A 32 -3.79 3.09 2.41
C PHE A 32 -3.50 3.35 3.90
N GLN A 33 -2.49 2.67 4.47
CA GLN A 33 -1.98 2.94 5.82
C GLN A 33 -0.47 2.73 5.94
N TRP A 34 0.18 3.70 6.59
CA TRP A 34 1.54 3.55 7.09
C TRP A 34 1.60 2.52 8.22
N GLU A 35 2.67 1.73 8.25
CA GLU A 35 3.01 0.93 9.42
C GLU A 35 3.37 1.85 10.60
N PRO A 36 2.76 1.66 11.79
CA PRO A 36 3.16 2.37 13.00
C PRO A 36 4.63 2.12 13.33
N CYS A 37 5.37 3.20 13.62
CA CYS A 37 6.79 3.15 14.01
C CYS A 37 7.73 2.50 12.98
N GLY A 38 7.31 2.30 11.74
CA GLY A 38 8.12 1.71 10.65
C GLY A 38 8.31 2.64 9.46
N THR A 39 8.87 2.09 8.38
CA THR A 39 9.02 2.74 7.06
C THR A 39 8.15 2.08 6.00
N ARG A 40 7.35 1.09 6.38
CA ARG A 40 6.47 0.37 5.45
C ARG A 40 5.12 1.04 5.34
N PHE A 41 4.45 0.82 4.23
CA PHE A 41 3.02 1.13 4.07
C PHE A 41 2.33 -0.01 3.33
N ALA A 42 1.03 -0.10 3.52
CA ALA A 42 0.20 -1.06 2.82
C ALA A 42 -1.06 -0.40 2.26
N PHE A 43 -1.59 -1.00 1.21
CA PHE A 43 -2.88 -0.62 0.64
C PHE A 43 -3.57 -1.85 0.05
N LEU A 44 -4.89 -1.77 -0.09
CA LEU A 44 -5.66 -2.70 -0.92
C LEU A 44 -5.58 -2.22 -2.37
N GLN A 45 -5.37 -3.13 -3.31
CA GLN A 45 -5.46 -2.84 -4.73
C GLN A 45 -6.38 -3.82 -5.44
N SER A 46 -7.14 -3.32 -6.42
CA SER A 46 -7.90 -4.14 -7.35
C SER A 46 -7.43 -3.87 -8.78
N VAL A 47 -6.93 -4.91 -9.43
CA VAL A 47 -6.55 -4.87 -10.85
C VAL A 47 -7.78 -5.07 -11.74
N THR A 48 -7.67 -4.79 -13.04
CA THR A 48 -8.78 -4.87 -14.02
C THR A 48 -9.48 -6.24 -14.06
N SER A 49 -8.80 -7.32 -13.66
CA SER A 49 -9.40 -8.66 -13.56
C SER A 49 -10.34 -8.85 -12.34
N GLY A 50 -10.52 -7.82 -11.51
CA GLY A 50 -11.33 -7.89 -10.28
C GLY A 50 -10.64 -8.59 -9.11
N LYS A 51 -9.37 -8.96 -9.28
CA LYS A 51 -8.56 -9.62 -8.24
C LYS A 51 -8.13 -8.59 -7.20
N LEU A 52 -8.52 -8.83 -5.95
CA LEU A 52 -8.15 -8.01 -4.80
C LEU A 52 -6.88 -8.54 -4.15
N SER A 53 -5.93 -7.65 -3.87
CA SER A 53 -4.71 -7.99 -3.14
C SER A 53 -4.35 -6.91 -2.12
N ILE A 54 -3.57 -7.30 -1.12
CA ILE A 54 -2.85 -6.35 -0.27
C ILE A 54 -1.44 -6.20 -0.84
N ALA A 55 -1.00 -4.96 -1.01
CA ALA A 55 0.36 -4.65 -1.40
C ALA A 55 1.08 -3.97 -0.23
N ILE A 56 2.31 -4.38 0.03
CA ILE A 56 3.17 -3.83 1.08
C ILE A 56 4.45 -3.33 0.43
N TYR A 57 4.78 -2.06 0.68
CA TYR A 57 5.98 -1.40 0.19
C TYR A 57 6.78 -0.82 1.36
N ASP A 58 8.04 -0.52 1.12
CA ASP A 58 8.97 0.05 2.11
C ASP A 58 9.71 1.26 1.51
N VAL A 59 9.79 2.34 2.28
CA VAL A 59 10.51 3.59 1.96
C VAL A 59 11.67 3.84 2.91
N SER A 60 12.47 2.80 3.18
CA SER A 60 13.68 2.91 3.98
C SER A 60 14.57 4.07 3.50
N ARG A 61 15.24 4.73 4.45
CA ARG A 61 16.09 5.90 4.16
C ARG A 61 17.21 5.51 3.20
N GLY A 62 17.45 6.32 2.18
CA GLY A 62 18.54 6.11 1.22
C GLY A 62 18.30 4.98 0.22
N THR A 63 17.10 4.41 0.19
CA THR A 63 16.68 3.42 -0.81
C THR A 63 15.43 3.91 -1.53
N ASN A 64 15.28 3.55 -2.80
CA ASN A 64 14.04 3.75 -3.54
C ASN A 64 12.88 3.00 -2.87
N VAL A 65 11.65 3.40 -3.18
CA VAL A 65 10.43 2.67 -2.79
C VAL A 65 10.55 1.24 -3.33
N ARG A 66 10.48 0.25 -2.44
CA ARG A 66 10.58 -1.16 -2.81
C ARG A 66 9.31 -1.92 -2.49
N GLU A 67 8.90 -2.80 -3.38
CA GLU A 67 7.87 -3.78 -3.10
C GLU A 67 8.42 -4.80 -2.08
N VAL A 68 7.70 -4.98 -0.98
CA VAL A 68 8.00 -6.02 0.01
C VAL A 68 7.27 -7.30 -0.38
N THR A 69 5.96 -7.19 -0.63
CA THR A 69 5.13 -8.30 -1.09
C THR A 69 3.78 -7.81 -1.61
N VAL A 70 3.18 -8.59 -2.51
CA VAL A 70 1.78 -8.50 -2.90
C VAL A 70 1.13 -9.85 -2.65
N LEU A 71 0.07 -9.86 -1.84
CA LEU A 71 -0.64 -11.08 -1.46
C LEU A 71 -2.08 -11.00 -1.93
N ASP A 72 -2.48 -12.00 -2.71
CA ASP A 72 -3.86 -12.13 -3.16
C ASP A 72 -4.79 -12.44 -2.00
N LEU A 73 -5.91 -11.74 -1.94
CA LEU A 73 -6.90 -11.93 -0.90
C LEU A 73 -7.98 -12.89 -1.40
N ALA A 74 -8.23 -13.96 -0.64
CA ALA A 74 -9.22 -14.97 -0.98
C ALA A 74 -10.66 -14.43 -1.00
N SER A 75 -10.96 -13.44 -0.15
CA SER A 75 -12.27 -12.82 -0.08
C SER A 75 -12.29 -11.53 -0.91
N PRO A 76 -13.15 -11.42 -1.95
CA PRO A 76 -13.31 -10.18 -2.70
C PRO A 76 -14.05 -9.10 -1.90
N ARG A 77 -14.58 -9.42 -0.71
CA ARG A 77 -15.28 -8.47 0.18
C ARG A 77 -14.37 -7.76 1.18
N THR A 78 -13.08 -8.06 1.18
CA THR A 78 -12.12 -7.38 2.06
C THR A 78 -12.08 -5.89 1.73
N ASN A 79 -12.28 -5.04 2.73
CA ASN A 79 -12.37 -3.59 2.57
C ASN A 79 -11.67 -2.80 3.68
N ASP A 80 -11.11 -3.50 4.68
CA ASP A 80 -10.30 -2.92 5.74
C ASP A 80 -8.96 -3.63 5.86
N LEU A 81 -7.91 -2.85 6.13
CA LEU A 81 -6.62 -3.33 6.61
C LEU A 81 -6.24 -2.57 7.88
N ARG A 82 -5.55 -3.20 8.82
CA ARG A 82 -5.12 -2.55 10.07
C ARG A 82 -3.78 -3.11 10.50
N TRP A 83 -2.80 -2.22 10.67
CA TRP A 83 -1.54 -2.56 11.30
C TRP A 83 -1.69 -2.70 12.82
N SER A 84 -0.93 -3.63 13.40
CA SER A 84 -0.63 -3.62 14.83
C SER A 84 0.01 -2.28 15.22
N SER A 85 -0.33 -1.74 16.38
CA SER A 85 0.26 -0.50 16.90
C SER A 85 1.77 -0.59 17.14
N LYS A 86 2.31 -1.81 17.26
CA LYS A 86 3.75 -2.07 17.36
C LYS A 86 4.42 -2.36 16.02
N GLY A 87 3.67 -2.30 14.91
CA GLY A 87 4.12 -2.78 13.61
C GLY A 87 4.20 -4.32 13.53
N GLY A 88 4.83 -4.80 12.47
CA GLY A 88 5.13 -6.22 12.22
C GLY A 88 3.95 -7.02 11.67
N ILE A 89 2.77 -6.87 12.28
CA ILE A 89 1.56 -7.63 11.94
C ILE A 89 0.54 -6.69 11.28
N ILE A 90 -0.10 -7.17 10.22
CA ILE A 90 -1.24 -6.53 9.56
C ILE A 90 -2.40 -7.52 9.45
N VAL A 91 -3.62 -7.04 9.67
CA VAL A 91 -4.85 -7.83 9.52
C VAL A 91 -5.70 -7.19 8.43
N THR A 92 -6.29 -8.02 7.57
CA THR A 92 -7.26 -7.58 6.56
C THR A 92 -8.62 -8.23 6.81
N ALA A 93 -9.69 -7.47 6.65
CA ALA A 93 -11.05 -7.95 6.90
C ALA A 93 -12.08 -7.32 5.94
N GLY A 94 -13.20 -8.02 5.75
CA GLY A 94 -14.40 -7.45 5.14
C GLY A 94 -15.35 -6.98 6.23
N LEU A 95 -15.39 -5.67 6.47
CA LEU A 95 -16.28 -5.06 7.46
C LEU A 95 -17.64 -4.71 6.83
N ARG A 96 -18.70 -4.85 7.62
CA ARG A 96 -20.01 -4.26 7.29
C ARG A 96 -19.95 -2.77 7.65
N ARG A 97 -20.23 -1.90 6.69
CA ARG A 97 -20.34 -0.45 6.88
C ARG A 97 -21.78 -0.03 6.61
#